data_AF-A0A943Q6H8-F1
#
_entry.id   AF-A0A943Q6H8-F1
#
_cell.length_a   1.000
_cell.length_b   1.000
_cell.length_c   1.000
_cell.angle_alpha   90.00
_cell.angle_beta   90.00
_cell.angle_gamma   90.00
#
_symmetry.space_group_name_H-M   'P 1'
#
loop_
_entity.id
_entity.type
_entity.pdbx_description
1 polymer ?
#
loop_
_entity_poly.entity_id
_entity_poly.type
_entity_poly.pdbx_seq_one_letter_code
_entity_poly.pdbx_strand_id
1 'polypeptide(L)'
;MINDSTPYSWCSRTVSDILARQEYVGNTVHFRYTTRSFKSKARIIRPKDEWAIFENTHPSIIYREAFAHTARFHGFCNKRLSHHLIFQAGGSVF
;
A
#
# COMPACT_ATOMS: atom_id res chain seq x y z
N MET A 1 9.98 -9.06 -17.48
CA MET A 1 10.69 -10.33 -17.75
C MET A 1 10.60 -11.16 -16.50
N ILE A 2 10.01 -12.35 -16.59
CA ILE A 2 9.98 -13.33 -15.50
C ILE A 2 11.30 -14.10 -15.58
N ASN A 3 11.95 -14.35 -14.44
CA ASN A 3 13.24 -15.05 -14.43
C ASN A 3 13.02 -16.57 -14.50
N ASP A 4 13.19 -17.16 -15.69
CA ASP A 4 12.90 -18.58 -15.93
C ASP A 4 13.83 -19.55 -15.16
N SER A 5 14.94 -19.05 -14.59
CA SER A 5 15.88 -19.87 -13.79
C SER A 5 15.45 -20.07 -12.33
N THR A 6 14.49 -19.28 -11.83
CA THR A 6 14.01 -19.35 -10.43
C THR A 6 12.50 -19.11 -10.37
N PRO A 7 11.69 -20.12 -10.74
CA PRO A 7 10.24 -19.97 -10.92
C PRO A 7 9.49 -19.57 -9.64
N TYR A 8 10.12 -19.71 -8.46
CA TYR A 8 9.53 -19.39 -7.15
C TYR A 8 10.24 -18.24 -6.42
N SER A 9 11.00 -17.42 -7.14
CA SER A 9 11.66 -16.27 -6.54
C SER A 9 10.66 -15.18 -6.17
N TRP A 10 10.61 -14.83 -4.88
CA TRP A 10 9.79 -13.73 -4.39
C TRP A 10 10.56 -12.41 -4.50
N CYS A 11 9.96 -11.40 -5.13
CA CYS A 11 10.50 -10.05 -5.08
C CYS A 11 10.30 -9.47 -3.67
N SER A 12 11.34 -8.85 -3.11
CA SER A 12 11.28 -8.20 -1.79
C SER A 12 10.14 -7.18 -1.71
N ARG A 13 9.83 -6.50 -2.82
CA ARG A 13 8.69 -5.59 -2.93
C ARG A 13 7.35 -6.30 -2.73
N THR A 14 7.17 -7.46 -3.37
CA THR A 14 5.95 -8.27 -3.22
C THR A 14 5.76 -8.70 -1.77
N VAL A 15 6.84 -9.13 -1.11
CA VAL A 15 6.80 -9.51 0.31
C VAL A 15 6.44 -8.30 1.19
N SER A 16 7.02 -7.13 0.91
CA SER A 16 6.69 -5.88 1.60
C SER A 16 5.21 -5.49 1.42
N ASP A 17 4.69 -5.59 0.19
CA ASP A 17 3.29 -5.28 -0.14
C ASP A 17 2.31 -6.24 0.55
N ILE A 18 2.71 -7.49 0.76
CA ILE A 18 1.93 -8.49 1.53
C ILE A 18 1.91 -8.09 3.00
N LEU A 19 3.07 -7.77 3.59
CA LEU A 19 3.17 -7.41 5.00
C LEU A 19 2.53 -6.05 5.34
N ALA A 20 2.27 -5.20 4.34
CA ALA A 20 1.55 -3.94 4.51
C ALA A 20 0.02 -4.09 4.64
N ARG A 21 -0.53 -5.28 4.37
CA ARG A 21 -1.97 -5.56 4.36
C ARG A 21 -2.49 -5.94 5.74
N GLN A 22 -3.43 -5.15 6.25
CA GLN A 22 -4.08 -5.43 7.55
C GLN A 22 -4.99 -6.67 7.53
N GLU A 23 -5.26 -7.27 6.36
CA GLU A 23 -6.07 -8.49 6.27
C GLU A 23 -5.45 -9.69 6.98
N TYR A 24 -4.12 -9.75 7.05
CA TYR A 24 -3.41 -10.84 7.72
C TYR A 24 -3.53 -10.80 9.25
N VAL A 25 -4.01 -9.67 9.79
CA VAL A 25 -4.28 -9.47 11.22
C VAL A 25 -5.69 -9.97 11.60
N GLY A 26 -6.48 -10.47 10.64
CA GLY A 26 -7.85 -10.94 10.87
C GLY A 26 -8.94 -9.90 10.55
N ASN A 27 -8.56 -8.72 10.05
CA ASN A 27 -9.50 -7.70 9.62
C ASN A 27 -9.90 -7.92 8.15
N THR A 28 -11.10 -7.53 7.74
CA THR A 28 -11.50 -7.49 6.32
C THR A 28 -11.55 -6.03 5.86
N VAL A 29 -10.88 -5.72 4.75
CA VAL A 29 -10.88 -4.37 4.16
C VAL A 29 -11.61 -4.37 2.83
N HIS A 30 -12.72 -3.65 2.77
CA HIS A 30 -13.44 -3.43 1.53
C HIS A 30 -13.14 -2.05 0.95
N PHE A 31 -13.54 -1.86 -0.30
CA PHE A 31 -13.62 -0.53 -0.90
C PHE A 31 -12.28 0.21 -1.08
N ARG A 32 -11.15 -0.50 -1.20
CA ARG A 32 -9.83 0.11 -1.47
C ARG A 32 -9.76 0.92 -2.76
N TYR A 33 -10.50 0.47 -3.75
CA TYR A 33 -10.55 1.09 -5.06
C TYR A 33 -11.99 1.38 -5.43
N THR A 34 -12.16 2.41 -6.23
CA THR A 34 -13.39 2.67 -6.96
C THR A 34 -13.05 2.86 -8.44
N THR A 35 -14.06 2.75 -9.28
CA THR A 35 -13.92 2.98 -10.71
C THR A 35 -14.50 4.35 -11.04
N ARG A 36 -13.78 5.16 -11.83
CA ARG A 36 -14.22 6.52 -12.19
C ARG A 36 -15.62 6.56 -12.80
N SER A 37 -15.91 5.62 -13.70
CA SER A 37 -17.23 5.43 -14.27
C SER A 37 -17.36 4.03 -14.85
N PHE A 38 -18.58 3.57 -15.11
CA PHE A 38 -18.81 2.29 -15.77
C PHE A 38 -18.12 2.19 -17.14
N LYS A 39 -18.14 3.28 -17.91
CA LYS A 39 -17.53 3.36 -19.26
C LYS A 39 -16.01 3.47 -19.19
N SER A 40 -15.48 4.18 -18.21
CA SER A 40 -14.05 4.37 -18.01
C SER A 40 -13.59 3.59 -16.78
N LYS A 41 -13.10 2.35 -17.00
CA LYS A 41 -12.63 1.41 -15.96
C LYS A 41 -11.33 1.85 -15.25
N ALA A 42 -11.03 3.14 -15.23
CA ALA A 42 -9.87 3.69 -14.54
C ALA A 42 -10.03 3.49 -13.03
N ARG A 43 -9.01 2.86 -12.42
CA ARG A 43 -9.00 2.51 -11.01
C ARG A 43 -8.52 3.70 -10.18
N ILE A 44 -9.40 4.24 -9.35
CA ILE A 44 -9.10 5.33 -8.41
C ILE A 44 -8.82 4.70 -7.05
N ILE A 45 -7.71 5.11 -6.43
CA ILE A 45 -7.35 4.71 -5.07
C ILE A 45 -8.15 5.58 -4.11
N ARG A 46 -8.94 4.96 -3.23
CA ARG A 46 -9.69 5.71 -2.21
C ARG A 46 -8.83 6.03 -0.99
N PRO A 47 -9.03 7.19 -0.35
CA PRO A 47 -8.40 7.49 0.93
C PRO A 47 -8.81 6.43 1.98
N LYS A 48 -7.96 6.21 2.98
CA LYS A 48 -8.18 5.16 3.99
C LYS A 48 -9.43 5.38 4.83
N ASP A 49 -9.86 6.63 5.00
CA ASP A 49 -11.05 6.98 5.78
C ASP A 49 -12.36 6.48 5.14
N GLU A 50 -12.37 6.26 3.83
CA GLU A 50 -13.52 5.69 3.10
C GLU A 50 -13.50 4.15 3.06
N TRP A 51 -12.47 3.51 3.62
CA TRP A 51 -12.38 2.05 3.62
C TRP A 51 -13.31 1.48 4.68
N ALA A 52 -14.18 0.56 4.29
CA ALA A 52 -14.95 -0.22 5.25
C ALA A 52 -14.04 -1.30 5.85
N ILE A 53 -13.68 -1.13 7.12
CA ILE A 53 -12.84 -2.06 7.87
C ILE A 53 -13.73 -2.82 8.84
N PHE A 54 -13.83 -4.13 8.62
CA PHE A 54 -14.51 -5.05 9.53
C PHE A 54 -13.45 -5.76 10.36
N GLU A 55 -13.52 -5.64 11.68
CA GLU A 55 -12.51 -6.23 12.56
C GLU A 55 -12.80 -7.71 12.84
N ASN A 56 -11.73 -8.51 12.94
CA ASN A 56 -11.76 -9.92 13.39
C ASN A 56 -12.81 -10.81 12.68
N THR A 57 -12.91 -10.71 11.35
CA THR A 57 -13.83 -11.53 10.55
C THR A 57 -13.34 -12.98 10.41
N HIS A 58 -12.02 -13.19 10.44
CA HIS A 58 -11.36 -14.49 10.29
C HIS A 58 -10.18 -14.62 11.25
N PRO A 59 -9.72 -15.86 11.56
CA PRO A 59 -8.56 -16.06 12.42
C PRO A 59 -7.33 -15.35 11.85
N SER A 60 -6.66 -14.57 12.70
CA SER A 60 -5.46 -13.82 12.34
C SER A 60 -4.31 -14.77 12.03
N ILE A 61 -3.66 -14.58 10.88
CA ILE A 61 -2.45 -15.31 10.51
C ILE A 61 -1.23 -14.70 11.23
N ILE A 62 -1.24 -13.38 11.42
CA ILE A 62 -0.17 -12.61 12.06
C ILE A 62 -0.72 -11.89 13.29
N TYR A 63 -0.01 -11.99 14.41
CA TYR A 63 -0.35 -11.25 15.64
C TYR A 63 -0.19 -9.74 15.44
N ARG A 64 -1.06 -8.95 16.11
CA ARG A 64 -1.05 -7.47 16.03
C ARG A 64 0.30 -6.86 16.42
N GLU A 65 0.96 -7.44 17.40
CA GLU A 65 2.31 -7.04 17.83
C GLU A 65 3.35 -7.23 16.72
N ALA A 66 3.37 -8.41 16.09
CA ALA A 66 4.26 -8.73 14.98
C ALA A 66 4.03 -7.79 13.79
N PHE A 67 2.78 -7.46 13.49
CA PHE A 67 2.43 -6.49 12.45
C PHE A 67 2.90 -5.06 12.79
N ALA A 68 2.85 -4.64 14.05
CA ALA A 68 3.39 -3.34 14.46
C ALA A 68 4.90 -3.24 14.22
N HIS A 69 5.64 -4.35 14.38
CA HIS A 69 7.06 -4.39 14.06
C HIS A 69 7.31 -4.20 12.55
N THR A 70 6.54 -4.86 11.67
CA THR A 70 6.73 -4.72 10.22
C THR A 70 6.43 -3.31 9.72
N ALA A 71 5.41 -2.65 10.28
CA ALA A 71 5.07 -1.27 9.94
C ALA A 71 6.22 -0.28 10.20
N ARG A 72 6.99 -0.49 11.29
CA ARG A 72 8.18 0.32 11.61
C ARG A 72 9.24 0.20 10.52
N PHE A 73 9.52 -1.01 10.04
CA PHE A 73 10.49 -1.24 8.97
C PHE A 73 10.01 -0.75 7.61
N HIS A 74 8.71 -0.88 7.32
CA HIS A 74 8.12 -0.45 6.05
C HIS A 74 8.21 1.07 5.82
N GLY A 75 8.19 1.87 6.90
CA GLY A 75 8.35 3.32 6.83
C GLY A 75 9.72 3.80 6.31
N PHE A 76 10.77 2.96 6.39
CA PHE A 76 12.10 3.29 5.90
C PHE A 76 12.23 3.12 4.39
N CYS A 77 11.55 2.13 3.79
CA CYS A 77 11.72 1.79 2.37
C CYS A 77 10.88 2.63 1.41
N ASN A 78 9.83 3.32 1.88
CA ASN A 78 8.92 4.07 1.02
C ASN A 78 9.24 5.58 0.89
N LYS A 79 10.41 6.03 1.38
CA LYS A 79 10.92 7.37 1.06
C LYS A 79 11.50 7.40 -0.36
N ARG A 80 10.65 7.20 -1.36
CA ARG A 80 10.95 7.68 -2.70
C ARG A 80 10.77 9.18 -2.67
N LEU A 81 11.86 9.91 -2.46
CA LEU A 81 11.89 11.37 -2.55
C LEU A 81 11.24 11.77 -3.89
N SER A 82 10.07 12.40 -3.83
CA SER A 82 9.45 13.05 -4.97
C SER A 82 10.33 14.24 -5.36
N HIS A 83 11.25 14.05 -6.31
CA HIS A 83 12.09 15.10 -6.91
C HIS A 83 11.27 16.09 -7.78
N HIS A 84 10.03 16.43 -7.42
CA HIS A 84 9.15 17.25 -8.27
C HIS A 84 8.41 18.38 -7.55
N LEU A 85 8.71 18.70 -6.29
CA LEU A 85 8.01 19.76 -5.55
C LEU A 85 8.93 20.80 -4.90
N ILE A 86 10.04 21.20 -5.55
CA ILE A 86 10.91 22.30 -5.08
C ILE A 86 10.96 23.50 -6.05
N PHE A 87 10.35 23.46 -7.25
CA PHE A 87 10.48 24.55 -8.24
C PHE A 87 9.22 25.38 -8.50
N GLN A 88 8.38 25.63 -7.48
CA GLN A 88 7.30 26.64 -7.57
C GLN A 88 7.16 27.43 -6.26
N ALA A 89 8.24 28.08 -5.82
CA ALA A 89 8.16 29.19 -4.89
C ALA A 89 9.34 30.14 -5.14
N GLY A 90 9.03 31.35 -5.63
CA GLY A 90 9.99 32.37 -6.01
C GLY A 90 9.57 32.98 -7.36
N GLY A 91 8.58 33.86 -7.44
CA GLY A 91 8.43 35.03 -6.57
C GLY A 91 9.19 36.18 -7.22
N SER A 92 8.48 36.91 -8.08
CA SER A 92 8.88 38.20 -8.64
C SER A 92 9.18 39.18 -7.50
N VAL A 93 10.41 39.68 -7.46
CA VAL A 93 10.73 41.04 -7.00
C VAL A 93 12.01 41.47 -7.73
N PHE A 94 11.89 42.55 -8.50
CA PHE A 94 12.87 43.21 -9.40
C PHE A 94 13.02 42.62 -10.81
#